data_AF-A0A2U3L4X4-F1
#
_entry.id   AF-A0A2U3L4X4-F1
#
_cell.length_a   1.000
_cell.length_b   1.000
_cell.length_c   1.000
_cell.angle_alpha   90.00
_cell.angle_beta   90.00
_cell.angle_gamma   90.00
#
_symmetry.space_group_name_H-M   'P 1'
#
loop_
_entity.id
_entity.type
_entity.pdbx_description
1 polymer ?
#
loop_
_entity_poly.entity_id
_entity_poly.type
_entity_poly.pdbx_seq_one_letter_code
_entity_poly.pdbx_strand_id
1 'polypeptide(L)'
;MAGGILLGQGGFLDQLRSGAVVDRASVLVELFVLAQPEYDLAGEVFSGCLELLEAKKLSPEELAPHLPKIMDIWRSTYAKVRGRQQKARSSRRTTAPSYHHARELSRTLLELFGHFPSNIVLEALHDGVSLSDQRIKLAAAMSLLRLHQPVDARELENIAAGNEGRIRLWRGLKKLGLESSMPKQWAGTAELAASSLADWASSPLEMGVIPEEIELMDVFPTEGEEGILDVYLFRFRQCKGDSSRPSARWVAGIAGPFHRGEELSSPWSAFQAWDAMPPKAHFKKLYLR
;
A
#
# COMPACT_ATOMS: atom_id res chain seq x y z
N MET A 1 39.68 6.59 -21.03
CA MET A 1 39.92 6.34 -19.60
C MET A 1 38.59 6.48 -18.88
N ALA A 2 37.90 5.36 -18.67
CA ALA A 2 36.65 5.31 -17.92
C ALA A 2 37.02 4.99 -16.46
N GLY A 3 36.95 6.00 -15.59
CA GLY A 3 37.10 5.82 -14.16
C GLY A 3 35.84 5.17 -13.62
N GLY A 4 35.89 3.85 -13.43
CA GLY A 4 34.84 3.10 -12.75
C GLY A 4 34.78 3.51 -11.29
N ILE A 5 33.91 4.46 -10.98
CA ILE A 5 33.52 4.78 -9.62
C ILE A 5 32.53 3.68 -9.19
N LEU A 6 33.06 2.63 -8.58
CA LEU A 6 32.29 1.68 -7.78
C LEU A 6 31.88 2.38 -6.48
N LEU A 7 30.93 3.31 -6.57
CA LEU A 7 30.16 3.72 -5.40
C LEU A 7 29.18 2.59 -5.09
N GLY A 8 29.19 2.12 -3.84
CA GLY A 8 28.23 1.13 -3.38
C GLY A 8 26.79 1.58 -3.62
N GLN A 9 25.86 0.63 -3.70
CA GLN A 9 24.45 0.81 -4.10
C GLN A 9 23.72 1.95 -3.35
N GLY A 10 24.07 2.22 -2.09
CA GLY A 10 23.52 3.36 -1.33
C GLY A 10 24.03 4.74 -1.79
N GLY A 11 25.23 4.81 -2.37
CA GLY A 11 25.88 6.07 -2.73
C GLY A 11 25.16 6.88 -3.81
N PHE A 12 24.51 6.23 -4.78
CA PHE A 12 23.83 6.94 -5.88
C PHE A 12 22.51 7.59 -5.45
N LEU A 13 21.68 6.86 -4.70
CA LEU A 13 20.46 7.43 -4.13
C LEU A 13 20.79 8.50 -3.10
N ASP A 14 21.83 8.31 -2.29
CA ASP A 14 22.30 9.31 -1.34
C ASP A 14 22.85 10.56 -2.04
N GLN A 15 23.54 10.40 -3.17
CA GLN A 15 23.95 11.52 -4.02
C GLN A 15 22.74 12.30 -4.53
N LEU A 16 21.73 11.64 -5.11
CA LEU A 16 20.49 12.32 -5.52
C LEU A 16 19.80 13.02 -4.34
N ARG A 17 19.72 12.37 -3.17
CA ARG A 17 19.10 12.91 -1.96
C ARG A 17 19.83 14.13 -1.40
N SER A 18 21.17 14.17 -1.52
CA SER A 18 22.02 15.25 -1.01
C SER A 18 21.84 16.58 -1.76
N GLY A 19 21.28 16.54 -2.97
CA GLY A 19 21.12 17.71 -3.83
C GLY A 19 22.44 18.34 -4.31
N ALA A 20 23.60 17.80 -3.90
CA ALA A 20 24.93 18.32 -4.18
C ALA A 20 25.50 17.90 -5.54
N VAL A 21 24.69 17.26 -6.38
CA VAL A 21 25.14 16.68 -7.65
C VAL A 21 25.21 17.78 -8.73
N VAL A 22 26.42 18.03 -9.22
CA VAL A 22 26.71 18.98 -10.31
C VAL A 22 26.09 18.51 -11.65
N ASP A 23 25.78 17.22 -11.78
CA ASP A 23 25.15 16.62 -12.97
C ASP A 23 24.13 15.51 -12.61
N ARG A 24 22.92 15.93 -12.22
CA ARG A 24 21.82 14.99 -11.90
C ARG A 24 21.38 14.14 -13.08
N ALA A 25 21.45 14.67 -14.30
CA ALA A 25 21.03 13.96 -15.50
C ALA A 25 21.91 12.72 -15.74
N SER A 26 23.24 12.86 -15.57
CA SER A 26 24.16 11.72 -15.68
C SER A 26 23.92 10.66 -14.60
N VAL A 27 23.64 11.07 -13.35
CA VAL A 27 23.31 10.12 -12.27
C VAL A 27 22.03 9.34 -12.58
N LEU A 28 21.00 10.00 -13.11
CA LEU A 28 19.78 9.32 -13.55
C LEU A 28 20.06 8.32 -14.66
N VAL A 29 20.83 8.70 -15.70
CA VAL A 29 21.23 7.78 -16.78
C VAL A 29 21.86 6.50 -16.22
N GLU A 30 22.83 6.63 -15.31
CA GLU A 30 23.51 5.49 -14.68
C GLU A 30 22.55 4.64 -13.84
N LEU A 31 21.70 5.27 -13.02
CA LEU A 31 20.67 4.57 -12.25
C LEU A 31 19.72 3.78 -13.15
N PHE A 32 19.31 4.34 -14.28
CA PHE A 32 18.46 3.65 -15.23
C PHE A 32 19.18 2.48 -15.91
N VAL A 33 20.49 2.57 -16.15
CA VAL A 33 21.30 1.41 -16.60
C VAL A 33 21.26 0.29 -15.55
N LEU A 34 21.32 0.62 -14.26
CA LEU A 34 21.23 -0.36 -13.18
C LEU A 34 19.80 -0.90 -12.94
N ALA A 35 18.77 -0.17 -13.35
CA ALA A 35 17.37 -0.57 -13.23
C ALA A 35 16.91 -1.57 -14.31
N GLN A 36 17.82 -2.13 -15.11
CA GLN A 36 17.44 -3.12 -16.12
C GLN A 36 16.89 -4.40 -15.49
N PRO A 37 15.99 -5.13 -16.17
CA PRO A 37 15.33 -6.32 -15.61
C PRO A 37 16.27 -7.46 -15.22
N GLU A 38 17.52 -7.45 -15.71
CA GLU A 38 18.54 -8.43 -15.35
C GLU A 38 19.17 -8.17 -13.97
N TYR A 39 18.99 -6.96 -13.42
CA TYR A 39 19.50 -6.58 -12.11
C TYR A 39 18.34 -6.50 -11.10
N ASP A 40 18.60 -6.95 -9.87
CA ASP A 40 17.61 -6.93 -8.78
C ASP A 40 17.39 -5.52 -8.18
N LEU A 41 17.93 -4.48 -8.82
CA LEU A 41 17.98 -3.10 -8.31
C LEU A 41 16.84 -2.21 -8.82
N ALA A 42 16.07 -2.67 -9.81
CA ALA A 42 15.00 -1.87 -10.39
C ALA A 42 14.01 -1.37 -9.31
N GLY A 43 13.63 -2.23 -8.36
CA GLY A 43 12.73 -1.87 -7.27
C GLY A 43 13.25 -0.74 -6.39
N GLU A 44 14.53 -0.79 -6.02
CA GLU A 44 15.18 0.25 -5.19
C GLU A 44 15.31 1.57 -5.92
N VAL A 45 15.75 1.54 -7.19
CA VAL A 45 15.89 2.73 -8.03
C VAL A 45 14.55 3.44 -8.18
N PHE A 46 13.48 2.72 -8.52
CA PHE A 46 12.16 3.31 -8.71
C PHE A 46 11.53 3.80 -7.41
N SER A 47 11.75 3.08 -6.31
CA SER A 47 11.24 3.52 -5.00
C SER A 47 11.96 4.80 -4.56
N GLY A 48 13.28 4.89 -4.74
CA GLY A 48 14.04 6.11 -4.48
C GLY A 48 13.61 7.29 -5.38
N CYS A 49 13.32 7.04 -6.66
CA CYS A 49 12.79 8.08 -7.55
C CYS A 49 11.42 8.58 -7.07
N LEU A 50 10.52 7.68 -6.67
CA LEU A 50 9.20 8.03 -6.14
C LEU A 50 9.31 8.87 -4.86
N GLU A 51 10.16 8.45 -3.91
CA GLU A 51 10.43 9.21 -2.68
C GLU A 51 10.91 10.65 -3.00
N LEU A 52 11.80 10.80 -3.98
CA LEU A 52 12.31 12.11 -4.37
C LEU A 52 11.26 12.97 -5.08
N LEU A 53 10.39 12.38 -5.90
CA LEU A 53 9.24 13.08 -6.50
C LEU A 53 8.26 13.56 -5.43
N GLU A 54 7.90 12.69 -4.48
CA GLU A 54 6.99 13.03 -3.38
C GLU A 54 7.58 14.12 -2.47
N ALA A 55 8.90 14.10 -2.25
CA ALA A 55 9.62 15.13 -1.52
C ALA A 55 9.89 16.41 -2.35
N LYS A 56 9.44 16.48 -3.61
CA LYS A 56 9.69 17.58 -4.56
C LYS A 56 11.18 17.88 -4.77
N LYS A 57 12.05 16.89 -4.58
CA LYS A 57 13.51 16.97 -4.81
C LYS A 57 13.90 16.55 -6.23
N LEU A 58 13.01 15.82 -6.88
CA LEU A 58 13.04 15.43 -8.28
C LEU A 58 11.74 15.92 -8.94
N SER A 59 11.83 16.36 -10.19
CA SER A 59 10.67 16.77 -11.00
C SER A 59 10.29 15.69 -12.02
N PRO A 60 9.02 15.58 -12.43
CA PRO A 60 8.63 14.69 -13.53
C PRO A 60 9.39 14.98 -14.83
N GLU A 61 9.72 16.25 -15.10
CA GLU A 61 10.46 16.68 -16.29
C GLU A 61 11.88 16.10 -16.34
N GLU A 62 12.55 15.97 -15.18
CA GLU A 62 13.88 15.33 -15.07
C GLU A 62 13.82 13.83 -15.40
N LEU A 63 12.69 13.16 -15.15
CA LEU A 63 12.50 11.75 -15.45
C LEU A 63 11.91 11.47 -16.83
N ALA A 64 11.26 12.47 -17.46
CA ALA A 64 10.59 12.32 -18.74
C ALA A 64 11.48 11.72 -19.86
N PRO A 65 12.78 12.07 -19.99
CA PRO A 65 13.68 11.46 -20.98
C PRO A 65 13.86 9.95 -20.79
N HIS A 66 13.64 9.43 -19.58
CA HIS A 66 13.80 8.02 -19.24
C HIS A 66 12.49 7.24 -19.35
N LEU A 67 11.36 7.91 -19.59
CA LEU A 67 10.04 7.28 -19.66
C LEU A 67 9.97 6.10 -20.64
N PRO A 68 10.55 6.13 -21.86
CA PRO A 68 10.52 4.96 -22.75
C PRO A 68 11.12 3.70 -22.10
N LYS A 69 12.21 3.86 -21.35
CA LYS A 69 12.87 2.75 -20.66
C LYS A 69 12.07 2.25 -19.45
N ILE A 70 11.45 3.18 -18.71
CA ILE A 70 10.52 2.83 -17.62
C ILE A 70 9.34 2.01 -18.16
N MET A 71 8.80 2.43 -19.31
CA MET A 71 7.70 1.73 -19.98
C MET A 71 8.08 0.33 -20.45
N ASP A 72 9.31 0.12 -20.93
CA ASP A 72 9.77 -1.22 -21.31
C ASP A 72 9.89 -2.16 -20.10
N ILE A 73 10.36 -1.65 -18.96
CA ILE A 73 10.40 -2.40 -17.69
C ILE A 73 8.97 -2.72 -17.23
N TRP A 74 8.05 -1.76 -17.32
CA TRP A 74 6.62 -2.00 -17.04
C TRP A 74 6.06 -3.11 -17.91
N ARG A 75 6.21 -3.05 -19.25
CA ARG A 75 5.67 -4.07 -20.17
C ARG A 75 6.19 -5.48 -19.83
N SER A 76 7.48 -5.60 -19.55
CA SER A 76 8.11 -6.86 -19.14
C SER A 76 7.51 -7.38 -17.82
N THR A 77 7.35 -6.50 -16.84
CA THR A 77 6.82 -6.86 -15.51
C THR A 77 5.33 -7.19 -15.57
N TYR A 78 4.54 -6.40 -16.29
CA TYR A 78 3.12 -6.62 -16.55
C TYR A 78 2.87 -7.98 -17.18
N ALA A 79 3.63 -8.36 -18.22
CA ALA A 79 3.51 -9.67 -18.84
C ALA A 79 3.75 -10.82 -17.84
N LYS A 80 4.75 -10.69 -16.94
CA LYS A 80 5.03 -11.66 -15.88
C LYS A 80 3.89 -11.76 -14.87
N VAL A 81 3.36 -10.62 -14.41
CA VAL A 81 2.26 -10.56 -13.44
C VAL A 81 0.97 -11.12 -14.04
N ARG A 82 0.54 -10.60 -15.20
CA ARG A 82 -0.67 -11.02 -15.90
C ARG A 82 -0.66 -12.51 -16.21
N GLY A 83 0.46 -13.02 -16.74
CA GLY A 83 0.61 -14.43 -17.06
C GLY A 83 0.50 -15.36 -15.84
N ARG A 84 0.92 -14.89 -14.65
CA ARG A 84 0.79 -15.65 -13.39
C ARG A 84 -0.62 -15.57 -12.82
N GLN A 85 -1.29 -14.43 -12.90
CA GLN A 85 -2.69 -14.26 -12.46
C GLN A 85 -3.66 -15.07 -13.31
N GLN A 86 -3.53 -15.05 -14.64
CA GLN A 86 -4.38 -15.83 -15.55
C GLN A 86 -4.23 -17.34 -15.35
N LYS A 87 -3.03 -17.81 -15.00
CA LYS A 87 -2.72 -19.23 -14.75
C LYS A 87 -2.99 -19.66 -13.31
N ALA A 88 -3.26 -18.73 -12.40
CA ALA A 88 -3.55 -18.99 -11.00
C ALA A 88 -5.04 -19.35 -10.83
N ARG A 89 -5.38 -20.61 -11.14
CA ARG A 89 -6.58 -21.24 -10.57
C ARG A 89 -6.36 -21.73 -9.12
N SER A 90 -5.14 -21.62 -8.59
CA SER A 90 -4.77 -21.99 -7.21
C SER A 90 -3.92 -20.91 -6.55
N SER A 91 -4.23 -20.57 -5.30
CA SER A 91 -3.61 -19.53 -4.47
C SER A 91 -2.10 -19.70 -4.23
N ARG A 92 -1.53 -20.87 -4.52
CA ARG A 92 -0.10 -21.19 -4.31
C ARG A 92 0.88 -20.45 -5.22
N ARG A 93 0.44 -19.90 -6.37
CA ARG A 93 1.36 -19.24 -7.33
C ARG A 93 1.49 -17.74 -7.11
N THR A 94 0.49 -17.10 -6.51
CA THR A 94 0.51 -15.70 -6.09
C THR A 94 1.34 -15.48 -4.82
N THR A 95 1.81 -16.55 -4.18
CA THR A 95 2.69 -16.52 -3.00
C THR A 95 4.15 -16.89 -3.30
N ALA A 96 4.50 -17.09 -4.58
CA ALA A 96 5.88 -17.40 -4.95
C ALA A 96 6.78 -16.15 -4.77
N PRO A 97 8.03 -16.28 -4.26
CA PRO A 97 8.94 -15.14 -4.06
C PRO A 97 9.13 -14.29 -5.33
N SER A 98 9.22 -14.95 -6.49
CA SER A 98 9.36 -14.26 -7.77
C SER A 98 8.11 -13.49 -8.20
N TYR A 99 6.91 -13.85 -7.69
CA TYR A 99 5.70 -13.06 -7.89
C TYR A 99 5.69 -11.83 -6.98
N HIS A 100 6.11 -11.99 -5.72
CA HIS A 100 6.25 -10.87 -4.79
C HIS A 100 7.14 -9.76 -5.36
N HIS A 101 8.34 -10.11 -5.86
CA HIS A 101 9.22 -9.11 -6.47
C HIS A 101 8.56 -8.40 -7.67
N ALA A 102 7.96 -9.15 -8.60
CA ALA A 102 7.27 -8.57 -9.76
C ALA A 102 6.05 -7.71 -9.38
N ARG A 103 5.33 -8.09 -8.32
CA ARG A 103 4.20 -7.33 -7.78
C ARG A 103 4.66 -6.01 -7.18
N GLU A 104 5.69 -6.01 -6.33
CA GLU A 104 6.19 -4.78 -5.71
C GLU A 104 6.78 -3.84 -6.76
N LEU A 105 7.55 -4.35 -7.73
CA LEU A 105 8.03 -3.53 -8.85
C LEU A 105 6.88 -2.93 -9.67
N SER A 106 5.84 -3.72 -9.97
CA SER A 106 4.64 -3.24 -10.68
C SER A 106 3.95 -2.11 -9.91
N ARG A 107 3.78 -2.28 -8.60
CA ARG A 107 3.18 -1.28 -7.71
C ARG A 107 3.95 0.04 -7.77
N THR A 108 5.27 0.00 -7.57
CA THR A 108 6.13 1.19 -7.59
C THR A 108 6.12 1.89 -8.96
N LEU A 109 6.18 1.14 -10.07
CA LEU A 109 6.11 1.71 -11.41
C LEU A 109 4.78 2.42 -11.68
N LEU A 110 3.65 1.82 -11.26
CA LEU A 110 2.33 2.43 -11.41
C LEU A 110 2.18 3.68 -10.54
N GLU A 111 2.74 3.69 -9.33
CA GLU A 111 2.77 4.90 -8.49
C GLU A 111 3.57 6.02 -9.16
N LEU A 112 4.74 5.69 -9.71
CA LEU A 112 5.59 6.61 -10.46
C LEU A 112 4.86 7.20 -11.68
N PHE A 113 4.11 6.37 -12.41
CA PHE A 113 3.28 6.78 -13.55
C PHE A 113 2.23 7.84 -13.21
N GLY A 114 1.78 7.93 -11.96
CA GLY A 114 0.86 8.98 -11.53
C GLY A 114 1.44 10.40 -11.56
N HIS A 115 2.71 10.56 -11.98
CA HIS A 115 3.37 11.85 -12.16
C HIS A 115 3.53 12.26 -13.64
N PHE A 116 3.10 11.43 -14.60
CA PHE A 116 3.33 11.66 -16.04
C PHE A 116 2.01 11.67 -16.83
N PRO A 117 1.46 12.85 -17.19
CA PRO A 117 0.22 12.96 -17.95
C PRO A 117 0.46 12.69 -19.45
N SER A 118 0.68 11.43 -19.82
CA SER A 118 0.85 11.02 -21.22
C SER A 118 -0.03 9.83 -21.56
N ASN A 119 -0.52 9.75 -22.81
CA ASN A 119 -1.45 8.68 -23.23
C ASN A 119 -0.88 7.28 -23.01
N ILE A 120 0.40 7.08 -23.30
CA ILE A 120 1.06 5.78 -23.11
C ILE A 120 1.10 5.36 -21.63
N VAL A 121 1.20 6.32 -20.73
CA VAL A 121 1.14 6.10 -19.28
C VAL A 121 -0.28 5.82 -18.84
N LEU A 122 -1.27 6.54 -19.37
CA LEU A 122 -2.67 6.29 -19.07
C LEU A 122 -3.10 4.88 -19.48
N GLU A 123 -2.68 4.41 -20.65
CA GLU A 123 -2.90 3.03 -21.09
C GLU A 123 -2.30 2.02 -20.11
N ALA A 124 -1.06 2.24 -19.66
CA ALA A 124 -0.40 1.37 -18.67
C ALA A 124 -1.12 1.37 -17.31
N LEU A 125 -1.66 2.51 -16.88
CA LEU A 125 -2.44 2.60 -15.64
C LEU A 125 -3.77 1.85 -15.77
N HIS A 126 -4.48 1.97 -16.89
CA HIS A 126 -5.70 1.20 -17.13
C HIS A 126 -5.43 -0.31 -17.21
N ASP A 127 -4.31 -0.70 -17.83
CA ASP A 127 -3.84 -2.08 -17.79
C ASP A 127 -3.61 -2.56 -16.34
N GLY A 128 -3.02 -1.72 -15.48
CA GLY A 128 -2.83 -1.99 -14.07
C GLY A 128 -4.14 -2.22 -13.30
N VAL A 129 -5.15 -1.37 -13.53
CA VAL A 129 -6.50 -1.53 -12.92
C VAL A 129 -7.17 -2.84 -13.36
N SER A 130 -6.92 -3.30 -14.59
CA SER A 130 -7.51 -4.53 -15.13
C SER A 130 -6.95 -5.83 -14.51
N LEU A 131 -5.82 -5.76 -13.79
CA LEU A 131 -5.20 -6.93 -13.14
C LEU A 131 -6.02 -7.38 -11.92
N SER A 132 -5.86 -8.62 -11.48
CA SER A 132 -6.63 -9.17 -10.34
C SER A 132 -6.01 -8.88 -8.97
N ASP A 133 -4.73 -8.50 -8.92
CA ASP A 133 -4.01 -8.22 -7.67
C ASP A 133 -4.39 -6.84 -7.12
N GLN A 134 -4.97 -6.85 -5.91
CA GLN A 134 -5.53 -5.65 -5.29
C GLN A 134 -4.49 -4.57 -5.01
N ARG A 135 -3.23 -4.93 -4.71
CA ARG A 135 -2.18 -3.93 -4.45
C ARG A 135 -1.78 -3.21 -5.74
N ILE A 136 -1.72 -3.94 -6.84
CA ILE A 136 -1.42 -3.38 -8.17
C ILE A 136 -2.59 -2.53 -8.66
N LYS A 137 -3.84 -3.03 -8.53
CA LYS A 137 -5.06 -2.26 -8.84
C LYS A 137 -5.09 -0.93 -8.09
N LEU A 138 -4.85 -0.96 -6.78
CA LEU A 138 -4.84 0.23 -5.93
C LEU A 138 -3.81 1.25 -6.40
N ALA A 139 -2.57 0.84 -6.65
CA ALA A 139 -1.52 1.74 -7.15
C ALA A 139 -1.92 2.42 -8.47
N ALA A 140 -2.45 1.64 -9.42
CA ALA A 140 -2.91 2.17 -10.70
C ALA A 140 -4.10 3.14 -10.55
N ALA A 141 -5.11 2.77 -9.76
CA ALA A 141 -6.28 3.61 -9.51
C ALA A 141 -5.89 4.93 -8.83
N MET A 142 -5.04 4.89 -7.81
CA MET A 142 -4.55 6.09 -7.13
C MET A 142 -3.76 7.01 -8.07
N SER A 143 -2.95 6.45 -8.97
CA SER A 143 -2.22 7.22 -9.97
C SER A 143 -3.12 7.85 -11.03
N LEU A 144 -4.16 7.15 -11.48
CA LEU A 144 -5.19 7.73 -12.37
C LEU A 144 -5.88 8.93 -11.69
N LEU A 145 -6.32 8.75 -10.44
CA LEU A 145 -6.97 9.82 -9.67
C LEU A 145 -6.04 11.01 -9.45
N ARG A 146 -4.75 10.78 -9.19
CA ARG A 146 -3.73 11.84 -9.09
C ARG A 146 -3.59 12.64 -10.38
N LEU A 147 -3.71 11.98 -11.53
CA LEU A 147 -3.73 12.61 -12.86
C LEU A 147 -5.11 13.15 -13.27
N HIS A 148 -6.05 13.25 -12.32
CA HIS A 148 -7.43 13.67 -12.54
C HIS A 148 -8.16 12.85 -13.61
N GLN A 149 -7.77 11.58 -13.78
CA GLN A 149 -8.44 10.65 -14.68
C GLN A 149 -9.53 9.88 -13.93
N PRO A 150 -10.66 9.59 -14.59
CA PRO A 150 -11.73 8.81 -13.97
C PRO A 150 -11.30 7.37 -13.73
N VAL A 151 -11.76 6.81 -12.61
CA VAL A 151 -11.67 5.38 -12.31
C VAL A 151 -13.09 4.85 -12.15
N ASP A 152 -13.37 3.68 -12.72
CA ASP A 152 -14.69 3.04 -12.56
C ASP A 152 -14.98 2.82 -11.07
N ALA A 153 -16.15 3.26 -10.62
CA ALA A 153 -16.60 3.10 -9.24
C ALA A 153 -16.60 1.63 -8.79
N ARG A 154 -16.85 0.68 -9.70
CA ARG A 154 -16.80 -0.76 -9.42
C ARG A 154 -15.38 -1.22 -9.08
N GLU A 155 -14.37 -0.64 -9.71
CA GLU A 155 -12.97 -0.96 -9.39
C GLU A 155 -12.57 -0.40 -8.03
N LEU A 156 -13.01 0.82 -7.69
CA LEU A 156 -12.84 1.39 -6.36
C LEU A 156 -13.56 0.55 -5.28
N GLU A 157 -14.76 0.05 -5.59
CA GLU A 157 -15.51 -0.86 -4.72
C GLU A 157 -14.79 -2.19 -4.51
N ASN A 158 -14.26 -2.79 -5.57
CA ASN A 158 -13.47 -4.02 -5.50
C ASN A 158 -12.21 -3.85 -4.64
N ILE A 159 -11.52 -2.71 -4.76
CA ILE A 159 -10.35 -2.37 -3.94
C ILE A 159 -10.78 -2.21 -2.47
N ALA A 160 -11.85 -1.47 -2.22
CA ALA A 160 -12.34 -1.16 -0.87
C ALA A 160 -13.01 -2.34 -0.15
N ALA A 161 -13.35 -3.41 -0.87
CA ALA A 161 -13.94 -4.61 -0.29
C ALA A 161 -12.97 -5.32 0.68
N GLY A 162 -11.68 -5.36 0.36
CA GLY A 162 -10.65 -5.95 1.23
C GLY A 162 -10.12 -4.98 2.27
N ASN A 163 -9.81 -5.48 3.48
CA ASN A 163 -9.32 -4.63 4.58
C ASN A 163 -8.05 -3.83 4.21
N GLU A 164 -7.08 -4.45 3.51
CA GLU A 164 -5.85 -3.77 3.09
C GLU A 164 -6.15 -2.63 2.12
N GLY A 165 -6.95 -2.94 1.09
CA GLY A 165 -7.29 -2.00 0.03
C GLY A 165 -8.14 -0.85 0.54
N ARG A 166 -9.08 -1.12 1.45
CA ARG A 166 -10.00 -0.11 2.02
C ARG A 166 -9.26 1.03 2.72
N ILE A 167 -8.42 0.72 3.70
CA ILE A 167 -7.76 1.77 4.49
C ILE A 167 -6.72 2.53 3.66
N ARG A 168 -6.03 1.84 2.75
CA ARG A 168 -5.06 2.48 1.87
C ARG A 168 -5.72 3.36 0.82
N LEU A 169 -6.85 2.93 0.25
CA LEU A 169 -7.66 3.76 -0.63
C LEU A 169 -8.15 5.01 0.11
N TRP A 170 -8.74 4.85 1.30
CA TRP A 170 -9.22 5.97 2.10
C TRP A 170 -8.12 7.01 2.38
N ARG A 171 -6.97 6.56 2.92
CA ARG A 171 -5.81 7.43 3.19
C ARG A 171 -5.30 8.10 1.91
N GLY A 172 -5.28 7.37 0.80
CA GLY A 172 -4.88 7.89 -0.51
C GLY A 172 -5.84 8.98 -1.02
N LEU A 173 -7.15 8.73 -0.98
CA LEU A 173 -8.18 9.67 -1.38
C LEU A 173 -8.14 10.94 -0.53
N LYS A 174 -7.97 10.80 0.78
CA LYS A 174 -7.82 11.94 1.70
C LYS A 174 -6.60 12.80 1.37
N LYS A 175 -5.46 12.18 1.06
CA LYS A 175 -4.25 12.91 0.61
C LYS A 175 -4.49 13.69 -0.69
N LEU A 176 -5.39 13.22 -1.56
CA LEU A 176 -5.74 13.87 -2.82
C LEU A 176 -6.93 14.85 -2.69
N GLY A 177 -7.61 14.92 -1.55
CA GLY A 177 -8.87 15.67 -1.39
C GLY A 177 -10.03 15.09 -2.19
N LEU A 178 -10.07 13.76 -2.35
CA LEU A 178 -11.04 13.00 -3.15
C LEU A 178 -11.86 12.02 -2.30
N GLU A 179 -12.10 12.32 -1.02
CA GLU A 179 -12.82 11.48 -0.07
C GLU A 179 -14.22 11.09 -0.57
N SER A 180 -14.88 11.97 -1.34
CA SER A 180 -16.18 11.69 -1.96
C SER A 180 -16.17 10.54 -2.97
N SER A 181 -14.99 10.14 -3.46
CA SER A 181 -14.81 8.99 -4.36
C SER A 181 -14.78 7.65 -3.60
N MET A 182 -14.72 7.67 -2.27
CA MET A 182 -14.79 6.45 -1.47
C MET A 182 -16.17 5.81 -1.64
N PRO A 183 -16.26 4.51 -1.98
CA PRO A 183 -17.55 3.83 -2.06
C PRO A 183 -18.30 3.92 -0.72
N LYS A 184 -19.55 4.39 -0.76
CA LYS A 184 -20.31 4.77 0.45
C LYS A 184 -20.40 3.65 1.50
N GLN A 185 -20.58 2.41 1.08
CA GLN A 185 -20.67 1.25 1.99
C GLN A 185 -19.36 0.94 2.74
N TRP A 186 -18.23 1.46 2.25
CA TRP A 186 -16.90 1.25 2.82
C TRP A 186 -16.34 2.52 3.48
N ALA A 187 -17.08 3.63 3.43
CA ALA A 187 -16.66 4.92 3.99
C ALA A 187 -17.08 5.11 5.45
N GLY A 188 -17.84 4.18 6.03
CA GLY A 188 -18.27 4.23 7.42
C GLY A 188 -17.09 4.08 8.38
N THR A 189 -17.17 4.75 9.53
CA THR A 189 -16.10 4.77 10.53
C THR A 189 -15.80 3.37 11.06
N ALA A 190 -16.82 2.51 11.22
CA ALA A 190 -16.63 1.12 11.66
C ALA A 190 -15.82 0.30 10.64
N GLU A 191 -16.12 0.45 9.34
CA GLU A 191 -15.43 -0.26 8.26
C GLU A 191 -13.98 0.20 8.12
N LEU A 192 -13.74 1.52 8.27
CA LEU A 192 -12.40 2.12 8.27
C LEU A 192 -11.61 1.71 9.52
N ALA A 193 -12.24 1.68 10.69
CA ALA A 193 -11.64 1.23 11.94
C ALA A 193 -11.21 -0.24 11.87
N ALA A 194 -12.06 -1.12 11.33
CA ALA A 194 -11.71 -2.51 11.09
C ALA A 194 -10.49 -2.65 10.17
N SER A 195 -10.46 -1.87 9.08
CA SER A 195 -9.36 -1.89 8.12
C SER A 195 -8.07 -1.26 8.67
N SER A 196 -8.18 -0.23 9.52
CA SER A 196 -7.02 0.34 10.23
C SER A 196 -6.41 -0.69 11.18
N LEU A 197 -7.24 -1.42 11.95
CA LEU A 197 -6.78 -2.52 12.79
C LEU A 197 -6.10 -3.63 11.99
N ALA A 198 -6.64 -3.97 10.81
CA ALA A 198 -6.05 -4.96 9.92
C ALA A 198 -4.65 -4.54 9.42
N ASP A 199 -4.51 -3.28 9.02
CA ASP A 199 -3.25 -2.71 8.53
C ASP A 199 -2.21 -2.65 9.65
N TRP A 200 -2.60 -2.23 10.86
CA TRP A 200 -1.75 -2.29 12.05
C TRP A 200 -1.27 -3.73 12.32
N ALA A 201 -2.18 -4.71 12.36
CA ALA A 201 -1.85 -6.10 12.63
C ALA A 201 -0.94 -6.70 11.54
N SER A 202 -1.01 -6.19 10.31
CA SER A 202 -0.16 -6.64 9.21
C SER A 202 1.31 -6.25 9.33
N SER A 203 1.65 -5.33 10.25
CA SER A 203 3.03 -4.93 10.52
C SER A 203 3.92 -6.14 10.87
N PRO A 204 5.17 -6.20 10.39
CA PRO A 204 6.12 -7.25 10.78
C PRO A 204 6.38 -7.35 12.28
N LEU A 205 6.18 -6.27 13.04
CA LEU A 205 6.32 -6.24 14.50
C LEU A 205 5.11 -6.84 15.23
N GLU A 206 3.99 -7.03 14.52
CA GLU A 206 2.73 -7.54 15.06
C GLU A 206 2.48 -8.98 14.56
N MET A 207 1.64 -9.17 13.54
CA MET A 207 1.40 -10.50 12.94
C MET A 207 2.13 -10.72 11.61
N GLY A 208 2.57 -9.66 10.93
CA GLY A 208 3.19 -9.74 9.60
C GLY A 208 2.26 -10.18 8.47
N VAL A 209 0.96 -10.35 8.75
CA VAL A 209 -0.06 -10.76 7.79
C VAL A 209 -1.36 -10.03 8.10
N ILE A 210 -2.08 -9.62 7.06
CA ILE A 210 -3.36 -8.95 7.24
C ILE A 210 -4.44 -9.95 7.67
N PRO A 211 -5.20 -9.68 8.75
CA PRO A 211 -6.38 -10.46 9.07
C PRO A 211 -7.52 -10.15 8.09
N GLU A 212 -8.04 -11.19 7.44
CA GLU A 212 -9.22 -11.08 6.55
C GLU A 212 -10.53 -11.13 7.35
N GLU A 213 -10.58 -11.93 8.41
CA GLU A 213 -11.73 -12.05 9.30
C GLU A 213 -11.62 -11.08 10.48
N ILE A 214 -12.43 -10.02 10.44
CA ILE A 214 -12.56 -9.02 11.50
C ILE A 214 -14.05 -8.74 11.70
N GLU A 215 -14.51 -8.77 12.94
CA GLU A 215 -15.90 -8.51 13.30
C GLU A 215 -15.98 -7.42 14.37
N LEU A 216 -16.86 -6.44 14.15
CA LEU A 216 -17.20 -5.44 15.15
C LEU A 216 -18.02 -6.10 16.26
N MET A 217 -17.55 -5.95 17.49
CA MET A 217 -18.19 -6.56 18.66
C MET A 217 -18.96 -5.54 19.47
N ASP A 218 -18.45 -4.32 19.60
CA ASP A 218 -19.10 -3.24 20.33
C ASP A 218 -18.47 -1.88 19.98
N VAL A 219 -19.17 -0.79 20.30
CA VAL A 219 -18.68 0.59 20.18
C VAL A 219 -18.80 1.26 21.54
N PHE A 220 -17.68 1.74 22.07
CA PHE A 220 -17.63 2.39 23.38
C PHE A 220 -17.44 3.89 23.21
N PRO A 221 -18.43 4.72 23.61
CA PRO A 221 -18.23 6.15 23.70
C PRO A 221 -17.30 6.46 24.88
N THR A 222 -16.31 7.31 24.65
CA THR A 222 -15.37 7.81 25.66
C THR A 222 -15.36 9.33 25.65
N GLU A 223 -15.09 9.94 26.79
CA GLU A 223 -14.91 11.38 26.87
C GLU A 223 -13.45 11.73 26.58
N GLY A 224 -13.24 12.70 25.68
CA GLY A 224 -11.94 13.31 25.42
C GLY A 224 -12.07 14.83 25.35
N GLU A 225 -10.93 15.51 25.14
CA GLU A 225 -10.88 16.98 25.05
C GLU A 225 -11.77 17.53 23.91
N GLU A 226 -11.93 16.76 22.84
CA GLU A 226 -12.74 17.11 21.66
C GLU A 226 -14.24 16.71 21.81
N GLY A 227 -14.64 16.18 22.96
CA GLY A 227 -16.00 15.73 23.25
C GLY A 227 -16.12 14.20 23.30
N ILE A 228 -17.26 13.67 22.84
CA ILE A 228 -17.49 12.22 22.80
C ILE A 228 -16.71 11.63 21.63
N LEU A 229 -15.93 10.59 21.91
CA LEU A 229 -15.10 9.85 20.98
C LEU A 229 -15.56 8.40 20.91
N ASP A 230 -15.52 7.79 19.74
CA ASP A 230 -15.90 6.39 19.57
C ASP A 230 -14.67 5.49 19.56
N VAL A 231 -14.66 4.46 20.40
CA VAL A 231 -13.67 3.38 20.36
C VAL A 231 -14.34 2.10 19.90
N TYR A 232 -13.83 1.51 18.83
CA TYR A 232 -14.40 0.32 18.22
C TYR A 232 -13.68 -0.91 18.74
N LEU A 233 -14.42 -1.84 19.33
CA LEU A 233 -13.89 -3.13 19.77
C LEU A 233 -14.17 -4.19 18.72
N PHE A 234 -13.11 -4.88 18.30
CA PHE A 234 -13.17 -5.95 17.31
C PHE A 234 -12.72 -7.28 17.89
N ARG A 235 -13.19 -8.37 17.29
CA ARG A 235 -12.48 -9.64 17.29
C ARG A 235 -11.92 -9.90 15.89
N PHE A 236 -10.71 -10.44 15.80
CA PHE A 236 -10.10 -10.81 14.53
C PHE A 236 -9.35 -12.15 14.63
N ARG A 237 -9.20 -12.85 13.50
CA ARG A 237 -8.51 -14.14 13.46
C ARG A 237 -7.01 -13.95 13.37
N GLN A 238 -6.28 -14.60 14.27
CA GLN A 238 -4.83 -14.71 14.16
C GLN A 238 -4.44 -15.75 13.10
N CYS A 239 -3.97 -15.31 11.94
CA CYS A 239 -3.37 -16.17 10.94
C CYS A 239 -1.88 -16.42 11.29
N LYS A 240 -1.45 -17.69 11.36
CA LYS A 240 -0.01 -18.00 11.38
C LYS A 240 0.51 -18.03 9.94
N GLY A 241 1.66 -17.40 9.71
CA GLY A 241 2.29 -17.21 8.40
C GLY A 241 2.69 -18.49 7.64
N ASP A 242 2.36 -19.69 8.14
CA ASP A 242 2.60 -20.95 7.45
C ASP A 242 1.30 -21.76 7.35
N SER A 243 0.81 -21.84 6.12
CA SER A 243 -0.54 -22.23 5.66
C SER A 243 -0.96 -23.69 5.90
N SER A 244 -0.72 -24.28 7.08
CA SER A 244 -1.03 -25.70 7.31
C SER A 244 -2.01 -26.01 8.44
N ARG A 245 -2.32 -25.10 9.39
CA ARG A 245 -3.38 -25.36 10.40
C ARG A 245 -4.04 -24.07 10.90
N PRO A 246 -5.38 -23.94 10.81
CA PRO A 246 -6.12 -22.96 11.58
C PRO A 246 -6.19 -23.45 13.03
N SER A 247 -5.19 -23.12 13.86
CA SER A 247 -5.50 -22.79 15.24
C SER A 247 -5.70 -21.28 15.31
N ALA A 248 -6.55 -20.75 14.42
CA ALA A 248 -6.76 -19.32 14.29
C ALA A 248 -7.59 -18.85 15.47
N ARG A 249 -6.96 -18.54 16.59
CA ARG A 249 -7.68 -18.04 17.76
C ARG A 249 -8.29 -16.69 17.40
N TRP A 250 -9.57 -16.48 17.74
CA TRP A 250 -10.14 -15.14 17.77
C TRP A 250 -9.46 -14.36 18.89
N VAL A 251 -8.95 -13.17 18.57
CA VAL A 251 -8.32 -12.27 19.53
C VAL A 251 -9.02 -10.92 19.51
N ALA A 252 -8.98 -10.21 20.64
CA ALA A 252 -9.59 -8.89 20.78
C ALA A 252 -8.62 -7.78 20.36
N GLY A 253 -9.11 -6.75 19.67
CA GLY A 253 -8.37 -5.53 19.37
C GLY A 253 -9.29 -4.32 19.37
N ILE A 254 -8.72 -3.13 19.56
CA ILE A 254 -9.45 -1.86 19.46
C ILE A 254 -8.87 -1.01 18.35
N ALA A 255 -9.70 -0.16 17.77
CA ALA A 255 -9.27 0.96 16.93
C ALA A 255 -9.93 2.25 17.41
N GLY A 256 -9.21 3.36 17.26
CA GLY A 256 -9.60 4.65 17.80
C GLY A 256 -8.88 5.00 19.11
N PRO A 257 -9.31 6.07 19.80
CA PRO A 257 -10.59 6.75 19.64
C PRO A 257 -10.74 7.50 18.30
N PHE A 258 -11.98 7.65 17.83
CA PHE A 258 -12.33 8.41 16.64
C PHE A 258 -13.12 9.67 17.01
N HIS A 259 -12.76 10.81 16.40
CA HIS A 259 -13.56 12.03 16.45
C HIS A 259 -14.06 12.38 15.06
N ARG A 260 -15.39 12.38 14.85
CA ARG A 260 -16.01 12.73 13.55
C ARG A 260 -15.41 11.95 12.36
N GLY A 261 -15.09 10.67 12.58
CA GLY A 261 -14.50 9.79 11.56
C GLY A 261 -12.98 9.85 11.46
N GLU A 262 -12.32 10.74 12.20
CA GLU A 262 -10.86 10.85 12.26
C GLU A 262 -10.27 10.00 13.39
N GLU A 263 -9.28 9.18 13.04
CA GLU A 263 -8.57 8.33 14.00
C GLU A 263 -7.57 9.17 14.81
N LEU A 264 -7.76 9.25 16.12
CA LEU A 264 -6.90 10.03 17.03
C LEU A 264 -5.76 9.20 17.63
N SER A 265 -5.89 7.87 17.66
CA SER A 265 -4.86 6.96 18.15
C SER A 265 -4.77 5.71 17.31
N SER A 266 -3.57 5.14 17.23
CA SER A 266 -3.32 3.90 16.50
C SER A 266 -4.14 2.74 17.06
N PRO A 267 -4.62 1.83 16.20
CA PRO A 267 -5.19 0.57 16.64
C PRO A 267 -4.22 -0.23 17.50
N TRP A 268 -4.78 -1.11 18.32
CA TRP A 268 -4.00 -1.90 19.27
C TRP A 268 -4.68 -3.22 19.67
N SER A 269 -3.88 -4.27 19.89
CA SER A 269 -4.31 -5.54 20.49
C SER A 269 -3.27 -6.11 21.44
N ALA A 270 -3.72 -6.68 22.57
CA ALA A 270 -2.86 -7.51 23.43
C ALA A 270 -2.79 -8.99 22.98
N PHE A 271 -3.35 -9.30 21.79
CA PHE A 271 -3.55 -10.64 21.25
C PHE A 271 -4.20 -11.62 22.23
N GLN A 272 -5.02 -11.11 23.15
CA GLN A 272 -5.75 -11.92 24.08
C GLN A 272 -6.93 -12.59 23.38
N ALA A 273 -7.17 -13.86 23.72
CA ALA A 273 -8.36 -14.60 23.28
C ALA A 273 -9.63 -13.80 23.44
N TRP A 274 -10.47 -13.79 22.42
CA TRP A 274 -11.81 -13.24 22.51
C TRP A 274 -12.60 -13.87 23.66
N ASP A 275 -12.63 -15.21 23.74
CA ASP A 275 -13.45 -15.92 24.74
C ASP A 275 -12.89 -15.89 26.17
N ALA A 276 -11.77 -15.20 26.43
CA ALA A 276 -11.18 -15.14 27.77
C ALA A 276 -11.94 -14.22 28.74
N MET A 277 -12.71 -13.26 28.24
CA MET A 277 -13.47 -12.30 29.04
C MET A 277 -14.58 -11.64 28.21
N PRO A 278 -15.61 -11.05 28.82
CA PRO A 278 -16.67 -10.36 28.09
C PRO A 278 -16.15 -9.09 27.37
N PRO A 279 -16.87 -8.60 26.33
CA PRO A 279 -16.47 -7.42 25.52
C PRO A 279 -16.04 -6.21 26.35
N LYS A 280 -16.85 -5.84 27.35
CA LYS A 280 -16.57 -4.69 28.24
C LYS A 280 -15.27 -4.85 29.03
N ALA A 281 -14.88 -6.07 29.39
CA ALA A 281 -13.63 -6.33 30.09
C ALA A 281 -12.42 -6.21 29.15
N HIS A 282 -12.55 -6.68 27.90
CA HIS A 282 -11.54 -6.45 26.85
C HIS A 282 -11.32 -4.96 26.61
N PHE A 283 -12.41 -4.21 26.43
CA PHE A 283 -12.33 -2.77 26.22
C PHE A 283 -11.58 -2.07 27.36
N LYS A 284 -11.98 -2.29 28.62
CA LYS A 284 -11.29 -1.70 29.78
C LYS A 284 -9.80 -2.02 29.79
N LYS A 285 -9.43 -3.27 29.52
CA LYS A 285 -8.03 -3.70 29.51
C LYS A 285 -7.22 -3.09 28.37
N LEU A 286 -7.82 -2.94 27.19
CA LEU A 286 -7.12 -2.42 26.02
C LEU A 286 -7.03 -0.89 26.03
N TYR A 287 -8.06 -0.21 26.55
CA TYR A 287 -8.18 1.25 26.52
C TYR A 287 -7.61 1.96 27.77
N LEU A 288 -7.80 1.40 28.98
CA LEU A 288 -7.43 2.06 30.25
C LEU A 288 -6.05 1.64 30.80
N ARG A 289 -5.12 1.32 29.91
CA ARG A 289 -3.83 0.71 30.25
C ARG A 289 -3.07 1.40 31.36
#